data_AF-A0A2N2MTB2-F1
#
_entry.id   AF-A0A2N2MTB2-F1
#
_cell.length_a   1.000
_cell.length_b   1.000
_cell.length_c   1.000
_cell.angle_alpha   90.00
_cell.angle_beta   90.00
_cell.angle_gamma   90.00
#
_symmetry.space_group_name_H-M   'P 1'
#
loop_
_entity.id
_entity.type
_entity.pdbx_description
1 polymer ?
#
loop_
_entity_poly.entity_id
_entity_poly.type
_entity_poly.pdbx_seq_one_letter_code
_entity_poly.pdbx_strand_id
1 'polypeptide(L)'
;MSFKIWFQLFINKLLDNSNLNRKLDALLEKKSHMDQAGNNLEHLSGYVDKGTQILLALKYRDLYKQGVLLPFEEVQFRNHSQNGEDGILWNIFSLVGTTNKKAVEICAGNGKECNTANLVINHGWHALMVEGDKTKADFAKAYYGSHPDTYLIPPVVVNDWITAENANDVIRLNGFAGEIDFLSIDVDGIDYWLWKAIDAAMPRVVMVEIQCIWRCTASVTVPYSPDFVCKYIKDPKYGLAAYGGASLPAFVKLAREKGYRLIGANRHGFNVVFMRNDVGADIFPEIDQENVFCNAVSNWIYDRAKPLYEGLKWEEV
;
A
#
# COMPACT_ATOMS: atom_id res chain seq x y z
N MET A 1 -29.90 -65.24 -4.55
CA MET A 1 -29.13 -63.97 -4.46
C MET A 1 -29.94 -62.91 -5.19
N SER A 2 -30.51 -61.97 -4.44
CA SER A 2 -31.72 -61.23 -4.84
C SER A 2 -31.47 -60.11 -5.84
N PHE A 3 -32.34 -59.99 -6.85
CA PHE A 3 -32.47 -58.89 -7.81
C PHE A 3 -32.37 -57.49 -7.15
N LYS A 4 -32.74 -57.36 -5.87
CA LYS A 4 -32.55 -56.14 -5.07
C LYS A 4 -31.09 -55.69 -4.98
N ILE A 5 -30.13 -56.60 -4.84
CA ILE A 5 -28.71 -56.24 -4.68
C ILE A 5 -28.15 -55.70 -6.00
N TRP A 6 -28.52 -56.32 -7.12
CA TRP A 6 -28.10 -55.88 -8.44
C TRP A 6 -28.73 -54.54 -8.82
N PHE A 7 -30.03 -54.36 -8.54
CA PHE A 7 -30.73 -53.09 -8.75
C PHE A 7 -30.15 -51.96 -7.90
N GLN A 8 -29.80 -52.23 -6.63
CA GLN A 8 -29.15 -51.23 -5.76
C GLN A 8 -27.76 -50.82 -6.27
N LEU A 9 -26.95 -51.78 -6.74
CA LEU A 9 -25.64 -51.49 -7.33
C LEU A 9 -25.76 -50.73 -8.66
N PHE A 10 -26.78 -51.03 -9.46
CA PHE A 10 -27.07 -50.31 -10.70
C PHE A 10 -27.51 -48.86 -10.44
N ILE A 11 -28.39 -48.63 -9.46
CA ILE A 11 -28.79 -47.29 -9.01
C ILE A 11 -27.58 -46.52 -8.43
N ASN A 12 -26.75 -47.15 -7.59
CA ASN A 12 -25.55 -46.51 -7.05
C ASN A 12 -24.56 -46.11 -8.17
N LYS A 13 -24.44 -46.91 -9.23
CA LYS A 13 -23.59 -46.60 -10.39
C LYS A 13 -24.18 -45.51 -11.30
N LEU A 14 -25.50 -45.38 -11.37
CA LEU A 14 -26.19 -44.26 -12.02
C LEU A 14 -26.14 -42.96 -11.21
N LEU A 15 -26.05 -43.05 -9.88
CA LEU A 15 -25.90 -41.91 -8.97
C LEU A 15 -24.42 -41.49 -8.76
N ASP A 16 -23.46 -42.31 -9.20
CA ASP A 16 -22.02 -42.00 -9.13
C ASP A 16 -21.61 -40.96 -10.18
N ASN A 17 -21.93 -39.71 -9.85
CA ASN A 17 -21.54 -38.53 -10.63
C ASN A 17 -20.10 -38.08 -10.35
N SER A 18 -19.28 -38.88 -9.65
CA SER A 18 -17.92 -38.47 -9.22
C SER A 18 -16.99 -38.09 -10.38
N ASN A 19 -17.21 -38.68 -11.56
CA ASN A 19 -16.43 -38.38 -12.77
C ASN A 19 -16.93 -37.11 -13.46
N LEU A 20 -18.22 -36.80 -13.36
CA LEU A 20 -18.81 -35.58 -13.88
C LEU A 20 -18.44 -34.39 -12.97
N ASN A 21 -18.49 -34.57 -11.66
CA ASN A 21 -18.08 -33.56 -10.67
C ASN A 21 -16.59 -33.22 -10.82
N ARG A 22 -15.70 -34.22 -10.96
CA ARG A 22 -14.27 -33.96 -11.22
C ARG A 22 -14.02 -33.16 -12.50
N LYS A 23 -14.79 -33.42 -13.57
CA LYS A 23 -14.70 -32.63 -14.81
C LYS A 23 -15.24 -31.21 -14.62
N LEU A 24 -16.29 -31.04 -13.83
CA LEU A 24 -16.84 -29.73 -13.49
C LEU A 24 -15.85 -28.92 -12.65
N ASP A 25 -15.23 -29.52 -11.65
CA ASP A 25 -14.21 -28.88 -10.80
C ASP A 25 -13.02 -28.42 -11.64
N ALA A 26 -12.50 -29.26 -12.55
CA ALA A 26 -11.42 -28.90 -13.45
C ALA A 26 -11.79 -27.77 -14.42
N LEU A 27 -13.06 -27.70 -14.86
CA LEU A 27 -13.56 -26.59 -15.70
C LEU A 27 -13.72 -25.30 -14.90
N LEU A 28 -14.15 -25.38 -13.65
CA LEU A 28 -14.25 -24.22 -12.74
C LEU A 28 -12.87 -23.67 -12.40
N GLU A 29 -11.88 -24.54 -12.17
CA GLU A 29 -10.49 -24.15 -11.94
C GLU A 29 -9.89 -23.48 -13.19
N LYS A 30 -10.10 -24.07 -14.38
CA LYS A 30 -9.67 -23.47 -15.64
C LYS A 30 -10.35 -22.13 -15.93
N LYS A 31 -11.64 -22.00 -15.61
CA LYS A 31 -12.36 -20.73 -15.70
C LYS A 31 -11.80 -19.70 -14.72
N SER A 32 -11.52 -20.09 -13.47
CA SER A 32 -10.87 -19.22 -12.48
C SER A 32 -9.50 -18.71 -12.97
N HIS A 33 -8.69 -19.57 -13.58
CA HIS A 33 -7.43 -19.16 -14.19
C HIS A 33 -7.62 -18.24 -15.39
N MET A 34 -8.63 -18.48 -16.24
CA MET A 34 -8.96 -17.61 -17.36
C MET A 34 -9.49 -16.24 -16.89
N ASP A 35 -10.32 -16.20 -15.85
CA ASP A 35 -10.83 -14.97 -15.25
C ASP A 35 -9.69 -14.18 -14.60
N GLN A 36 -8.75 -14.87 -13.91
CA GLN A 36 -7.51 -14.24 -13.41
C GLN A 36 -6.63 -13.71 -14.55
N ALA A 37 -6.47 -14.46 -15.65
CA ALA A 37 -5.71 -14.03 -16.80
C ALA A 37 -6.37 -12.84 -17.52
N GLY A 38 -7.69 -12.83 -17.63
CA GLY A 38 -8.49 -11.72 -18.16
C GLY A 38 -8.34 -10.46 -17.31
N ASN A 39 -8.49 -10.58 -15.98
CA ASN A 39 -8.27 -9.49 -15.05
C ASN A 39 -6.82 -8.94 -15.11
N ASN A 40 -5.83 -9.82 -15.31
CA ASN A 40 -4.43 -9.42 -15.49
C ASN A 40 -4.22 -8.64 -16.81
N LEU A 41 -4.90 -9.01 -17.90
CA LEU A 41 -4.81 -8.33 -19.19
C LEU A 41 -5.52 -6.97 -19.20
N GLU A 42 -6.69 -6.87 -18.56
CA GLU A 42 -7.40 -5.59 -18.38
C GLU A 42 -6.59 -4.62 -17.51
N HIS A 43 -5.96 -5.10 -16.43
CA HIS A 43 -5.08 -4.27 -15.59
C HIS A 43 -3.91 -3.66 -16.37
N LEU A 44 -3.33 -4.38 -17.33
CA LEU A 44 -2.18 -3.90 -18.12
C LEU A 44 -2.58 -2.81 -19.14
N SER A 45 -3.84 -2.74 -19.55
CA SER A 45 -4.33 -1.75 -20.53
C SER A 45 -4.45 -0.32 -19.99
N GLY A 46 -4.32 -0.14 -18.67
CA GLY A 46 -4.39 1.16 -18.00
C GLY A 46 -3.06 1.70 -17.48
N TYR A 47 -1.95 0.97 -17.64
CA TYR A 47 -0.66 1.38 -17.11
C TYR A 47 -0.03 2.49 -17.96
N VAL A 48 0.51 3.50 -17.30
CA VAL A 48 1.42 4.46 -17.91
C VAL A 48 2.72 3.74 -18.23
N ASP A 49 3.05 3.60 -19.51
CA ASP A 49 4.23 2.86 -19.93
C ASP A 49 5.53 3.51 -19.42
N LYS A 50 6.58 2.69 -19.27
CA LYS A 50 7.89 3.11 -18.76
C LYS A 50 8.50 4.28 -19.54
N GLY A 51 8.32 4.32 -20.86
CA GLY A 51 8.78 5.43 -21.71
C GLY A 51 8.06 6.74 -21.38
N THR A 52 6.73 6.70 -21.25
CA THR A 52 5.93 7.86 -20.83
C THR A 52 6.31 8.33 -19.43
N GLN A 53 6.55 7.42 -18.47
CA GLN A 53 7.03 7.82 -17.14
C GLN A 53 8.39 8.54 -17.22
N ILE A 54 9.34 8.04 -18.02
CA ILE A 54 10.62 8.73 -18.25
C ILE A 54 10.39 10.14 -18.84
N LEU A 55 9.48 10.28 -19.81
CA LEU A 55 9.13 11.59 -20.38
C LEU A 55 8.50 12.53 -19.34
N LEU A 56 7.63 12.02 -18.46
CA LEU A 56 7.05 12.78 -17.36
C LEU A 56 8.13 13.31 -16.41
N ALA A 57 9.11 12.49 -16.04
CA ALA A 57 10.23 12.92 -15.20
C ALA A 57 11.04 14.05 -15.84
N LEU A 58 11.34 13.92 -17.13
CA LEU A 58 12.01 14.98 -17.89
C LEU A 58 11.15 16.25 -17.93
N LYS A 59 9.83 16.11 -18.09
CA LYS A 59 8.91 17.23 -18.14
C LYS A 59 8.77 17.95 -16.79
N TYR A 60 8.69 17.22 -15.68
CA TYR A 60 8.66 17.81 -14.34
C TYR A 60 9.92 18.64 -14.08
N ARG A 61 11.09 18.12 -14.43
CA ARG A 61 12.37 18.85 -14.31
C ARG A 61 12.41 20.10 -15.21
N ASP A 62 11.89 20.00 -16.43
CA ASP A 62 11.80 21.12 -17.37
C ASP A 62 10.88 22.24 -16.84
N LEU A 63 9.69 21.87 -16.38
CA LEU A 63 8.73 22.81 -15.77
C LEU A 63 9.32 23.48 -14.52
N TYR A 64 9.96 22.72 -13.64
CA TYR A 64 10.58 23.27 -12.44
C TYR A 64 11.70 24.27 -12.79
N LYS A 65 12.53 24.00 -13.80
CA LYS A 65 13.53 24.96 -14.31
C LYS A 65 12.92 26.24 -14.87
N GLN A 66 11.67 26.19 -15.33
CA GLN A 66 10.90 27.34 -15.81
C GLN A 66 10.13 28.04 -14.67
N GLY A 67 10.31 27.62 -13.41
CA GLY A 67 9.62 28.17 -12.25
C GLY A 67 8.19 27.66 -12.06
N VAL A 68 7.83 26.55 -12.71
CA VAL A 68 6.51 25.91 -12.60
C VAL A 68 6.62 24.63 -11.79
N LEU A 69 5.97 24.61 -10.62
CA LEU A 69 5.77 23.40 -9.82
C LEU A 69 4.31 22.97 -9.94
N LEU A 70 4.08 21.72 -10.34
CA LEU A 70 2.74 21.17 -10.44
C LEU A 70 2.26 20.69 -9.06
N PRO A 71 1.00 20.94 -8.69
CA PRO A 71 0.43 20.42 -7.47
C PRO A 71 0.21 18.90 -7.58
N PHE A 72 0.10 18.20 -6.46
CA PHE A 72 -0.02 16.74 -6.45
C PHE A 72 -1.23 16.23 -7.21
N GLU A 73 -2.33 16.97 -7.24
CA GLU A 73 -3.57 16.65 -7.95
C GLU A 73 -3.37 16.48 -9.47
N GLU A 74 -2.40 17.18 -10.05
CA GLU A 74 -2.14 17.23 -11.50
C GLU A 74 -1.10 16.19 -11.95
N VAL A 75 -0.45 15.49 -11.01
CA VAL A 75 0.63 14.53 -11.32
C VAL A 75 0.29 13.09 -10.97
N GLN A 76 -0.90 12.83 -10.42
CA GLN A 76 -1.30 11.49 -10.00
C GLN A 76 -1.59 10.59 -11.20
N PHE A 77 -1.03 9.39 -11.16
CA PHE A 77 -1.43 8.26 -11.99
C PHE A 77 -1.29 6.98 -11.18
N ARG A 78 -1.85 5.89 -11.69
CA ARG A 78 -1.86 4.59 -11.04
C ARG A 78 -1.41 3.49 -12.00
N ASN A 79 -0.33 2.81 -11.64
CA ASN A 79 0.04 1.52 -12.22
C ASN A 79 -0.10 0.42 -11.16
N HIS A 80 0.62 0.57 -10.06
CA HIS A 80 0.74 -0.40 -8.99
C HIS A 80 0.38 0.14 -7.61
N SER A 81 0.27 1.45 -7.40
CA SER A 81 -0.34 1.96 -6.17
C SER A 81 -1.86 1.69 -6.14
N GLN A 82 -2.50 1.73 -4.97
CA GLN A 82 -3.95 1.57 -4.87
C GLN A 82 -4.70 2.76 -5.51
N ASN A 83 -4.19 3.98 -5.32
CA ASN A 83 -4.72 5.21 -5.87
C ASN A 83 -3.66 5.91 -6.74
N GLY A 84 -3.46 7.21 -6.58
CA GLY A 84 -2.57 8.04 -7.39
C GLY A 84 -1.12 8.17 -6.92
N GLU A 85 -0.70 7.34 -5.95
CA GLU A 85 0.59 7.47 -5.26
C GLU A 85 1.78 7.27 -6.20
N ASP A 86 1.69 6.40 -7.21
CA ASP A 86 2.77 6.20 -8.19
C ASP A 86 3.20 7.50 -8.87
N GLY A 87 2.22 8.33 -9.26
CA GLY A 87 2.48 9.61 -9.90
C GLY A 87 3.07 10.65 -8.94
N ILE A 88 2.61 10.66 -7.69
CA ILE A 88 3.16 11.53 -6.64
C ILE A 88 4.61 11.16 -6.35
N LEU A 89 4.90 9.89 -6.09
CA LEU A 89 6.25 9.41 -5.81
C LEU A 89 7.18 9.65 -7.00
N TRP A 90 6.68 9.40 -8.21
CA TRP A 90 7.46 9.65 -9.42
C TRP A 90 7.76 11.13 -9.63
N ASN A 91 6.81 12.03 -9.36
CA ASN A 91 7.04 13.48 -9.40
C ASN A 91 8.08 13.91 -8.36
N ILE A 92 7.94 13.45 -7.10
CA ILE A 92 8.87 13.77 -6.01
C ILE A 92 10.29 13.37 -6.39
N PHE A 93 10.53 12.09 -6.70
CA PHE A 93 11.87 11.60 -7.00
C PHE A 93 12.42 12.08 -8.35
N SER A 94 11.57 12.56 -9.25
CA SER A 94 12.01 13.27 -10.45
C SER A 94 12.63 14.64 -10.13
N LEU A 95 12.11 15.33 -9.11
CA LEU A 95 12.52 16.67 -8.72
C LEU A 95 13.64 16.67 -7.67
N VAL A 96 13.51 15.91 -6.58
CA VAL A 96 14.53 15.85 -5.51
C VAL A 96 15.65 14.83 -5.79
N GLY A 97 15.54 14.05 -6.86
CA GLY A 97 16.47 12.97 -7.20
C GLY A 97 16.45 11.82 -6.19
N THR A 98 17.37 10.87 -6.36
CA THR A 98 17.53 9.66 -5.53
C THR A 98 18.97 9.56 -5.04
N THR A 99 19.20 9.00 -3.85
CA THR A 99 20.55 8.73 -3.35
C THR A 99 20.99 7.29 -3.64
N ASN A 100 20.12 6.31 -3.37
CA ASN A 100 20.48 4.90 -3.45
C ASN A 100 19.36 3.99 -4.00
N LYS A 101 18.19 4.57 -4.28
CA LYS A 101 16.98 3.87 -4.75
C LYS A 101 16.58 2.70 -3.87
N LYS A 102 16.89 2.78 -2.57
CA LYS A 102 16.39 1.82 -1.58
C LYS A 102 15.03 2.26 -1.07
N ALA A 103 14.12 1.31 -1.01
CA ALA A 103 12.81 1.52 -0.40
C ALA A 103 12.47 0.42 0.61
N VAL A 104 11.64 0.75 1.59
CA VAL A 104 11.03 -0.22 2.51
C VAL A 104 9.51 -0.09 2.38
N GLU A 105 8.83 -1.22 2.19
CA GLU A 105 7.38 -1.35 2.15
C GLU A 105 6.95 -2.30 3.26
N ILE A 106 6.17 -1.80 4.22
CA ILE A 106 5.58 -2.60 5.28
C ILE A 106 4.11 -2.86 4.91
N CYS A 107 3.72 -4.14 4.84
CA CYS A 107 2.44 -4.62 4.28
C CYS A 107 2.38 -4.57 2.75
N ALA A 108 3.33 -5.23 2.08
CA ALA A 108 3.41 -5.23 0.62
C ALA A 108 2.30 -6.03 -0.08
N GLY A 109 1.46 -6.77 0.67
CA GLY A 109 0.44 -7.63 0.11
C GLY A 109 1.04 -8.69 -0.81
N ASN A 110 0.41 -8.90 -1.97
CA ASN A 110 0.94 -9.79 -3.01
C ASN A 110 2.05 -9.14 -3.84
N GLY A 111 2.48 -7.91 -3.50
CA GLY A 111 3.52 -7.16 -4.16
C GLY A 111 3.15 -6.58 -5.53
N LYS A 112 1.96 -6.88 -6.08
CA LYS A 112 1.51 -6.29 -7.37
C LYS A 112 0.87 -4.93 -7.20
N GLU A 113 0.19 -4.73 -6.07
CA GLU A 113 -0.44 -3.47 -5.68
C GLU A 113 0.20 -2.98 -4.37
N CYS A 114 1.16 -2.06 -4.46
CA CYS A 114 1.81 -1.38 -3.33
C CYS A 114 2.60 -0.15 -3.82
N ASN A 115 2.96 0.76 -2.93
CA ASN A 115 3.57 2.05 -3.28
C ASN A 115 4.99 1.92 -3.87
N THR A 116 5.70 0.83 -3.57
CA THR A 116 7.04 0.56 -4.10
C THR A 116 7.06 -0.18 -5.44
N ALA A 117 5.97 -0.85 -5.83
CA ALA A 117 5.98 -1.74 -7.00
C ALA A 117 6.32 -1.01 -8.32
N ASN A 118 5.76 0.18 -8.56
CA ASN A 118 6.09 0.95 -9.77
C ASN A 118 7.56 1.41 -9.78
N LEU A 119 8.11 1.79 -8.63
CA LEU A 119 9.52 2.18 -8.48
C LEU A 119 10.45 1.00 -8.78
N VAL A 120 10.11 -0.20 -8.28
CA VAL A 120 10.88 -1.42 -8.50
C VAL A 120 10.81 -1.87 -9.97
N ILE A 121 9.60 -2.03 -10.50
CA ILE A 121 9.36 -2.59 -11.84
C ILE A 121 9.83 -1.64 -12.94
N ASN A 122 9.44 -0.36 -12.86
CA ASN A 122 9.66 0.57 -13.96
C ASN A 122 10.96 1.37 -13.80
N HIS A 123 11.48 1.55 -12.59
CA HIS A 123 12.57 2.51 -12.32
C HIS A 123 13.81 1.90 -11.66
N GLY A 124 13.83 0.57 -11.51
CA GLY A 124 14.99 -0.20 -11.05
C GLY A 124 15.38 0.10 -9.60
N TRP A 125 14.39 0.34 -8.74
CA TRP A 125 14.61 0.47 -7.31
C TRP A 125 14.78 -0.89 -6.65
N HIS A 126 15.50 -0.92 -5.54
CA HIS A 126 15.66 -2.12 -4.73
C HIS A 126 14.86 -1.95 -3.43
N ALA A 127 13.83 -2.78 -3.24
CA ALA A 127 12.93 -2.66 -2.11
C ALA A 127 13.04 -3.84 -1.13
N LEU A 128 12.83 -3.56 0.15
CA LEU A 128 12.42 -4.54 1.15
C LEU A 128 10.91 -4.51 1.25
N MET A 129 10.27 -5.62 0.91
CA MET A 129 8.82 -5.81 1.00
C MET A 129 8.53 -6.77 2.15
N VAL A 130 7.85 -6.30 3.18
CA VAL A 130 7.46 -7.12 4.32
C VAL A 130 5.97 -7.40 4.29
N GLU A 131 5.58 -8.65 4.49
CA GLU A 131 4.19 -9.08 4.45
C GLU A 131 3.91 -10.16 5.51
N GLY A 132 2.85 -9.98 6.30
CA GLY A 132 2.47 -10.91 7.37
C GLY A 132 1.85 -12.22 6.86
N ASP A 133 1.11 -12.18 5.74
CA ASP A 133 0.52 -13.36 5.12
C ASP A 133 1.53 -14.11 4.25
N LYS A 134 1.83 -15.36 4.63
CA LYS A 134 2.81 -16.20 3.92
C LYS A 134 2.44 -16.42 2.45
N THR A 135 1.17 -16.61 2.13
CA THR A 135 0.71 -16.87 0.76
C THR A 135 0.95 -15.66 -0.13
N LYS A 136 0.64 -14.47 0.38
CA LYS A 136 0.90 -13.21 -0.32
C LYS A 136 2.40 -12.94 -0.50
N ALA A 137 3.20 -13.18 0.53
CA ALA A 137 4.66 -13.05 0.47
C ALA A 137 5.29 -14.03 -0.54
N ASP A 138 4.86 -15.30 -0.55
CA ASP A 138 5.33 -16.30 -1.52
C ASP A 138 4.92 -15.91 -2.95
N PHE A 139 3.72 -15.38 -3.13
CA PHE A 139 3.28 -14.84 -4.42
C PHE A 139 4.18 -13.70 -4.88
N ALA A 140 4.48 -12.72 -4.03
CA ALA A 140 5.35 -11.60 -4.37
C ALA A 140 6.74 -12.09 -4.80
N LYS A 141 7.34 -13.05 -4.06
CA LYS A 141 8.62 -13.68 -4.44
C LYS A 141 8.57 -14.28 -5.84
N ALA A 142 7.53 -15.05 -6.16
CA ALA A 142 7.37 -15.69 -7.46
C ALA A 142 7.12 -14.67 -8.58
N TYR A 143 6.31 -13.64 -8.30
CA TYR A 143 6.01 -12.57 -9.23
C TYR A 143 7.28 -11.82 -9.64
N TYR A 144 8.03 -11.30 -8.67
CA TYR A 144 9.25 -10.54 -8.96
C TYR A 144 10.42 -11.41 -9.43
N GLY A 145 10.49 -12.67 -9.02
CA GLY A 145 11.51 -13.62 -9.46
C GLY A 145 11.35 -14.05 -10.93
N SER A 146 10.16 -13.90 -11.50
CA SER A 146 9.89 -14.24 -12.91
C SER A 146 9.61 -13.01 -13.79
N HIS A 147 9.45 -11.82 -13.20
CA HIS A 147 9.14 -10.61 -13.96
C HIS A 147 10.34 -10.12 -14.79
N PRO A 148 10.16 -9.78 -16.09
CA PRO A 148 11.26 -9.41 -17.00
C PRO A 148 12.15 -8.26 -16.54
N ASP A 149 11.59 -7.26 -15.84
CA ASP A 149 12.37 -6.12 -15.35
C ASP A 149 13.09 -6.37 -14.01
N THR A 150 12.75 -7.43 -13.26
CA THR A 150 13.24 -7.62 -11.88
C THR A 150 13.90 -8.97 -11.63
N TYR A 151 13.76 -9.96 -12.52
CA TYR A 151 14.27 -11.33 -12.27
C TYR A 151 15.77 -11.39 -11.98
N LEU A 152 16.58 -10.46 -12.52
CA LEU A 152 18.02 -10.39 -12.25
C LEU A 152 18.33 -9.91 -10.83
N ILE A 153 17.55 -8.95 -10.33
CA ILE A 153 17.72 -8.33 -9.01
C ILE A 153 16.32 -8.08 -8.42
N PRO A 154 15.65 -9.12 -7.88
CA PRO A 154 14.33 -8.96 -7.30
C PRO A 154 14.40 -8.14 -5.99
N PRO A 155 13.29 -7.51 -5.56
CA PRO A 155 13.17 -7.00 -4.21
C PRO A 155 13.33 -8.11 -3.18
N VAL A 156 13.79 -7.75 -1.98
CA VAL A 156 13.85 -8.65 -0.84
C VAL A 156 12.44 -8.76 -0.27
N VAL A 157 11.86 -9.95 -0.30
CA VAL A 157 10.52 -10.19 0.27
C VAL A 157 10.65 -11.01 1.55
N VAL A 158 10.18 -10.44 2.66
CA VAL A 158 10.20 -11.06 3.98
C VAL A 158 8.77 -11.39 4.40
N ASN A 159 8.54 -12.63 4.84
CA ASN A 159 7.29 -12.98 5.51
C ASN A 159 7.49 -12.83 7.01
N ASP A 160 6.94 -11.76 7.59
CA ASP A 160 7.02 -11.48 9.02
C ASP A 160 5.85 -10.60 9.43
N TRP A 161 5.36 -10.80 10.65
CA TRP A 161 4.34 -9.94 11.24
C TRP A 161 5.05 -8.80 11.97
N ILE A 162 4.99 -7.60 11.38
CA ILE A 162 5.77 -6.47 11.87
C ILE A 162 5.11 -5.83 13.09
N THR A 163 5.93 -5.61 14.12
CA THR A 163 5.60 -4.97 15.38
C THR A 163 6.60 -3.85 15.67
N ALA A 164 6.32 -3.03 16.68
CA ALA A 164 7.25 -1.98 17.11
C ALA A 164 8.58 -2.57 17.62
N GLU A 165 8.56 -3.79 18.17
CA GLU A 165 9.75 -4.45 18.71
C GLU A 165 10.65 -5.05 17.62
N ASN A 166 10.09 -5.59 16.53
CA ASN A 166 10.88 -6.29 15.50
C ASN A 166 11.20 -5.47 14.25
N ALA A 167 10.48 -4.36 13.98
CA ALA A 167 10.59 -3.62 12.72
C ALA A 167 12.03 -3.23 12.37
N ASN A 168 12.77 -2.75 13.38
CA ASN A 168 14.16 -2.33 13.19
C ASN A 168 15.10 -3.50 12.87
N ASP A 169 14.89 -4.66 13.47
CA ASP A 169 15.73 -5.83 13.22
C ASP A 169 15.47 -6.39 11.83
N VAL A 170 14.21 -6.43 11.39
CA VAL A 170 13.86 -6.80 10.01
C VAL A 170 14.54 -5.87 9.01
N ILE A 171 14.51 -4.54 9.24
CA ILE A 171 15.20 -3.57 8.37
C ILE A 171 16.72 -3.80 8.34
N ARG A 172 17.35 -3.98 9.51
CA ARG A 172 18.81 -4.16 9.61
C ARG A 172 19.29 -5.45 8.96
N LEU A 173 18.65 -6.57 9.29
CA LEU A 173 19.04 -7.91 8.84
C LEU A 173 18.94 -8.06 7.31
N ASN A 174 18.06 -7.28 6.68
CA ASN A 174 17.87 -7.32 5.23
C ASN A 174 18.68 -6.24 4.47
N GLY A 175 19.55 -5.49 5.13
CA GLY A 175 20.47 -4.54 4.48
C GLY A 175 19.83 -3.18 4.12
N PHE A 176 18.75 -2.81 4.80
CA PHE A 176 18.04 -1.53 4.62
C PHE A 176 18.26 -0.55 5.78
N ALA A 177 19.25 -0.82 6.64
CA ALA A 177 19.69 0.12 7.66
C ALA A 177 20.39 1.34 7.06
N GLY A 178 20.26 2.48 7.73
CA GLY A 178 20.86 3.75 7.33
C GLY A 178 19.95 4.55 6.39
N GLU A 179 20.56 5.36 5.54
CA GLU A 179 19.83 6.20 4.60
C GLU A 179 19.12 5.37 3.53
N ILE A 180 17.84 5.65 3.28
CA ILE A 180 17.04 5.09 2.19
C ILE A 180 16.26 6.22 1.51
N ASP A 181 15.81 6.02 0.28
CA ASP A 181 15.06 7.05 -0.43
C ASP A 181 13.58 7.08 0.01
N PHE A 182 12.97 5.92 0.26
CA PHE A 182 11.53 5.82 0.51
C PHE A 182 11.15 4.81 1.60
N LEU A 183 10.17 5.16 2.43
CA LEU A 183 9.50 4.26 3.37
C LEU A 183 7.98 4.38 3.19
N SER A 184 7.31 3.26 2.95
CA SER A 184 5.85 3.11 2.92
C SER A 184 5.41 2.27 4.11
N ILE A 185 4.44 2.78 4.88
CA ILE A 185 3.81 2.07 6.00
C ILE A 185 2.30 2.12 5.81
N ASP A 186 1.70 0.97 5.56
CA ASP A 186 0.26 0.84 5.36
C ASP A 186 -0.22 -0.52 5.90
N VAL A 187 -0.25 -0.66 7.23
CA VAL A 187 -0.57 -1.93 7.92
C VAL A 187 -2.02 -1.98 8.41
N ASP A 188 -2.88 -1.05 7.97
CA ASP A 188 -4.28 -0.92 8.41
C ASP A 188 -4.45 -0.89 9.94
N GLY A 189 -3.54 -0.25 10.70
CA GLY A 189 -3.51 -0.47 12.14
C GLY A 189 -2.51 0.36 12.93
N ILE A 190 -1.40 -0.26 13.31
CA ILE A 190 -0.44 0.30 14.26
C ILE A 190 0.63 1.18 13.58
N ASP A 191 0.33 1.75 12.42
CA ASP A 191 1.21 2.53 11.54
C ASP A 191 2.01 3.61 12.30
N TYR A 192 1.32 4.35 13.17
CA TYR A 192 1.94 5.37 14.04
C TYR A 192 3.02 4.77 14.94
N TRP A 193 2.72 3.64 15.59
CA TRP A 193 3.64 2.96 16.50
C TRP A 193 4.84 2.37 15.77
N LEU A 194 4.63 1.83 14.57
CA LEU A 194 5.70 1.35 13.72
C LEU A 194 6.64 2.49 13.33
N TRP A 195 6.11 3.59 12.79
CA TRP A 195 6.97 4.71 12.39
C TRP A 195 7.68 5.34 13.58
N LYS A 196 7.00 5.42 14.74
CA LYS A 196 7.61 5.90 15.98
C LYS A 196 8.80 5.04 16.38
N ALA A 197 8.65 3.72 16.34
CA ALA A 197 9.71 2.77 16.71
C ALA A 197 10.85 2.68 15.70
N ILE A 198 10.59 2.85 14.40
CA ILE A 198 11.61 2.71 13.35
C ILE A 198 12.69 3.80 13.49
N ASP A 199 13.91 3.37 13.75
CA ASP A 199 15.15 4.17 13.80
C ASP A 199 16.29 3.56 12.96
N ALA A 200 16.14 2.30 12.54
CA ALA A 200 17.11 1.60 11.71
C ALA A 200 17.24 2.22 10.32
N ALA A 201 16.15 2.78 9.78
CA ALA A 201 16.12 3.45 8.48
C ALA A 201 15.93 4.96 8.64
N MET A 202 16.61 5.74 7.81
CA MET A 202 16.52 7.20 7.70
C MET A 202 16.00 7.57 6.30
N PRO A 203 14.70 7.37 6.02
CA PRO A 203 14.10 7.65 4.71
C PRO A 203 14.17 9.14 4.36
N ARG A 204 14.32 9.47 3.07
CA ARG A 204 14.18 10.84 2.58
C ARG A 204 12.71 11.24 2.42
N VAL A 205 11.87 10.28 2.03
CA VAL A 205 10.42 10.42 1.89
C VAL A 205 9.73 9.29 2.65
N VAL A 206 8.70 9.61 3.42
CA VAL A 206 7.85 8.65 4.12
C VAL A 206 6.42 8.81 3.63
N MET A 207 5.72 7.72 3.39
CA MET A 207 4.29 7.70 3.12
C MET A 207 3.60 6.81 4.15
N VAL A 208 2.50 7.30 4.71
CA VAL A 208 1.67 6.57 5.67
C VAL A 208 0.19 6.76 5.34
N GLU A 209 -0.62 5.74 5.62
CA GLU A 209 -2.08 5.88 5.55
C GLU A 209 -2.63 6.51 6.85
N ILE A 210 -3.52 7.49 6.72
CA ILE A 210 -4.19 8.14 7.84
C ILE A 210 -5.64 7.68 8.01
N GLN A 211 -6.09 7.68 9.25
CA GLN A 211 -7.50 7.63 9.56
C GLN A 211 -8.12 9.02 9.37
N CYS A 212 -8.65 9.27 8.16
CA CYS A 212 -9.16 10.58 7.76
C CYS A 212 -10.39 11.08 8.55
N ILE A 213 -11.06 10.22 9.33
CA ILE A 213 -12.24 10.60 10.14
C ILE A 213 -11.95 11.67 11.19
N TRP A 214 -10.68 11.81 11.59
CA TRP A 214 -10.27 12.81 12.58
C TRP A 214 -9.99 14.17 11.96
N ARG A 215 -9.84 14.25 10.63
CA ARG A 215 -9.37 15.44 9.92
C ARG A 215 -8.18 16.08 10.67
N CYS A 216 -8.25 17.37 10.97
CA CYS A 216 -7.27 18.11 11.77
C CYS A 216 -7.69 18.30 13.24
N THR A 217 -8.70 17.56 13.73
CA THR A 217 -9.39 17.92 14.99
C THR A 217 -8.83 17.25 16.24
N ALA A 218 -8.08 16.16 16.11
CA ALA A 218 -7.51 15.42 17.23
C ALA A 218 -6.21 14.72 16.85
N SER A 219 -5.27 14.62 17.79
CA SER A 219 -4.04 13.84 17.67
C SER A 219 -4.24 12.50 18.36
N VAL A 220 -4.66 11.49 17.61
CA VAL A 220 -5.06 10.19 18.17
C VAL A 220 -4.64 9.03 17.27
N THR A 221 -4.42 7.87 17.88
CA THR A 221 -4.14 6.60 17.20
C THR A 221 -4.88 5.45 17.87
N VAL A 222 -5.03 4.32 17.18
CA VAL A 222 -5.44 3.09 17.87
C VAL A 222 -4.39 2.69 18.91
N PRO A 223 -4.79 2.15 20.07
CA PRO A 223 -3.82 1.69 21.06
C PRO A 223 -2.91 0.61 20.49
N TYR A 224 -1.63 0.65 20.87
CA TYR A 224 -0.68 -0.35 20.40
C TYR A 224 -1.08 -1.76 20.84
N SER A 225 -1.07 -2.69 19.89
CA SER A 225 -1.15 -4.14 20.13
C SER A 225 -0.25 -4.82 19.10
N PRO A 226 0.70 -5.69 19.50
CA PRO A 226 1.59 -6.37 18.55
C PRO A 226 0.85 -7.37 17.65
N ASP A 227 -0.37 -7.76 18.01
CA ASP A 227 -1.27 -8.66 17.27
C ASP A 227 -2.49 -7.91 16.68
N PHE A 228 -2.37 -6.59 16.49
CA PHE A 228 -3.49 -5.77 16.01
C PHE A 228 -3.95 -6.21 14.62
N VAL A 229 -5.23 -6.55 14.50
CA VAL A 229 -5.90 -6.79 13.22
C VAL A 229 -7.01 -5.77 13.05
N CYS A 230 -7.02 -5.09 11.90
CA CYS A 230 -8.03 -4.10 11.56
C CYS A 230 -9.45 -4.68 11.72
N LYS A 231 -10.32 -3.92 12.38
CA LYS A 231 -11.73 -4.30 12.57
C LYS A 231 -12.59 -3.58 11.56
N TYR A 232 -13.30 -4.34 10.73
CA TYR A 232 -14.27 -3.79 9.80
C TYR A 232 -15.67 -3.72 10.44
N ILE A 233 -16.22 -2.52 10.49
CA ILE A 233 -17.55 -2.24 11.04
C ILE A 233 -18.48 -1.96 9.87
N LYS A 234 -19.49 -2.80 9.69
CA LYS A 234 -20.49 -2.67 8.62
C LYS A 234 -21.83 -2.26 9.20
N ASP A 235 -22.40 -1.19 8.67
CA ASP A 235 -23.68 -0.63 9.04
C ASP A 235 -24.52 -0.32 7.78
N PRO A 236 -25.80 -0.73 7.72
CA PRO A 236 -26.64 -0.47 6.55
C PRO A 236 -26.88 1.01 6.23
N LYS A 237 -26.85 1.88 7.24
CA LYS A 237 -27.06 3.34 7.11
C LYS A 237 -25.76 4.05 6.78
N TYR A 238 -24.70 3.74 7.52
CA TYR A 238 -23.44 4.49 7.49
C TYR A 238 -22.33 3.85 6.64
N GLY A 239 -22.48 2.59 6.22
CA GLY A 239 -21.59 1.93 5.27
C GLY A 239 -20.55 1.02 5.94
N LEU A 240 -19.30 1.07 5.48
CA LEU A 240 -18.19 0.27 6.00
C LEU A 240 -17.13 1.21 6.57
N ALA A 241 -16.63 0.90 7.77
CA ALA A 241 -15.52 1.58 8.41
C ALA A 241 -14.42 0.58 8.76
N ALA A 242 -13.16 1.00 8.63
CA ALA A 242 -11.99 0.25 9.03
C ALA A 242 -11.42 0.92 10.29
N TYR A 243 -11.45 0.20 11.42
CA TYR A 243 -10.88 0.68 12.67
C TYR A 243 -9.41 0.28 12.76
N GLY A 244 -8.55 1.26 12.47
CA GLY A 244 -7.10 1.19 12.42
C GLY A 244 -6.50 2.59 12.23
N GLY A 245 -5.17 2.66 12.27
CA GLY A 245 -4.38 3.83 11.92
C GLY A 245 -4.30 4.93 12.97
N ALA A 246 -3.91 6.11 12.52
CA ALA A 246 -3.82 7.34 13.32
C ALA A 246 -4.31 8.55 12.55
N SER A 247 -4.63 9.62 13.26
CA SER A 247 -5.06 10.88 12.67
C SER A 247 -3.90 11.63 12.01
N LEU A 248 -4.22 12.56 11.09
CA LEU A 248 -3.21 13.43 10.49
C LEU A 248 -2.41 14.25 11.54
N PRO A 249 -3.04 14.88 12.55
CA PRO A 249 -2.29 15.60 13.58
C PRO A 249 -1.30 14.71 14.34
N ALA A 250 -1.63 13.45 14.61
CA ALA A 250 -0.73 12.50 15.26
C ALA A 250 0.52 12.24 14.41
N PHE A 251 0.34 11.97 13.12
CA PHE A 251 1.46 11.78 12.21
C PHE A 251 2.28 13.04 11.98
N VAL A 252 1.65 14.22 11.89
CA VAL A 252 2.39 15.49 11.75
C VAL A 252 3.23 15.79 12.98
N LYS A 253 2.70 15.53 14.18
CA LYS A 253 3.45 15.67 15.43
C LYS A 253 4.67 14.73 15.44
N LEU A 254 4.46 13.45 15.14
CA LEU A 254 5.54 12.46 15.06
C LEU A 254 6.58 12.79 13.98
N ALA A 255 6.13 13.20 12.80
CA ALA A 255 7.00 13.60 11.70
C ALA A 255 7.95 14.71 12.14
N ARG A 256 7.44 15.76 12.80
CA ARG A 256 8.25 16.88 13.30
C ARG A 256 9.27 16.43 14.34
N GLU A 257 8.88 15.57 15.28
CA GLU A 257 9.79 14.97 16.27
C GLU A 257 10.92 14.17 15.60
N LYS A 258 10.63 13.51 14.48
CA LYS A 258 11.59 12.73 13.69
C LYS A 258 12.36 13.55 12.63
N GLY A 259 12.10 14.86 12.49
CA GLY A 259 12.80 15.71 11.52
C GLY A 259 12.21 15.70 10.10
N TYR A 260 10.90 15.51 9.98
CA TYR A 260 10.14 15.50 8.72
C TYR A 260 9.03 16.55 8.73
N ARG A 261 8.55 16.91 7.53
CA ARG A 261 7.43 17.83 7.32
C ARG A 261 6.40 17.23 6.37
N LEU A 262 5.12 17.58 6.55
CA LEU A 262 4.03 17.18 5.67
C LEU A 262 4.13 17.94 4.34
N ILE A 263 4.22 17.23 3.21
CA ILE A 263 4.33 17.86 1.89
C ILE A 263 3.13 17.63 0.98
N GLY A 264 2.19 16.75 1.35
CA GLY A 264 1.00 16.50 0.55
C GLY A 264 0.32 15.18 0.87
N ALA A 265 -0.68 14.83 0.06
CA ALA A 265 -1.40 13.57 0.15
C ALA A 265 -1.88 13.13 -1.24
N ASN A 266 -2.34 11.89 -1.35
CA ASN A 266 -3.09 11.45 -2.51
C ASN A 266 -4.42 12.21 -2.63
N ARG A 267 -5.06 12.15 -3.80
CA ARG A 267 -6.29 12.92 -4.10
C ARG A 267 -7.47 12.64 -3.16
N HIS A 268 -7.42 11.57 -2.38
CA HIS A 268 -8.46 11.17 -1.44
C HIS A 268 -8.13 11.60 0.01
N GLY A 269 -6.89 11.99 0.29
CA GLY A 269 -6.42 12.33 1.63
C GLY A 269 -6.25 11.12 2.55
N PHE A 270 -5.93 9.94 1.99
CA PHE A 270 -5.68 8.70 2.74
C PHE A 270 -4.19 8.51 2.96
N ASN A 271 -3.42 8.46 1.87
CA ASN A 271 -1.98 8.34 1.92
C ASN A 271 -1.35 9.73 1.94
N VAL A 272 -0.67 10.05 3.03
CA VAL A 272 0.00 11.34 3.23
C VAL A 272 1.51 11.17 3.10
N VAL A 273 2.17 12.21 2.62
CA VAL A 273 3.60 12.19 2.30
C VAL A 273 4.35 13.16 3.18
N PHE A 274 5.39 12.65 3.82
CA PHE A 274 6.33 13.40 4.63
C PHE A 274 7.70 13.41 3.98
N MET A 275 8.40 14.54 4.08
CA MET A 275 9.77 14.70 3.55
C MET A 275 10.71 15.13 4.66
N ARG A 276 11.92 14.56 4.67
CA ARG A 276 12.96 14.90 5.64
C ARG A 276 13.37 16.36 5.48
N ASN A 277 13.57 17.08 6.58
CA ASN A 277 13.73 18.54 6.59
C ASN A 277 14.92 19.07 5.77
N ASP A 278 15.97 18.26 5.61
CA ASP A 278 17.16 18.56 4.81
C ASP A 278 16.99 18.27 3.30
N VAL A 279 15.90 17.64 2.89
CA VAL A 279 15.64 17.24 1.49
C VAL A 279 14.60 18.17 0.87
N GLY A 280 14.96 18.84 -0.23
CA GLY A 280 14.02 19.53 -1.13
C GLY A 280 13.10 20.55 -0.46
N ALA A 281 13.56 21.26 0.58
CA ALA A 281 12.76 22.21 1.35
C ALA A 281 12.25 23.40 0.52
N ASP A 282 12.99 23.77 -0.52
CA ASP A 282 12.65 24.80 -1.50
C ASP A 282 11.65 24.32 -2.57
N ILE A 283 11.59 23.01 -2.82
CA ILE A 283 10.71 22.39 -3.82
C ILE A 283 9.38 21.99 -3.17
N PHE A 284 9.45 21.36 -2.00
CA PHE A 284 8.30 20.80 -1.29
C PHE A 284 8.24 21.37 0.12
N PRO A 285 7.69 22.59 0.32
CA PRO A 285 7.53 23.17 1.65
C PRO A 285 6.50 22.39 2.48
N GLU A 286 6.46 22.64 3.80
CA GLU A 286 5.38 22.12 4.63
C GLU A 286 4.03 22.73 4.20
N ILE A 287 3.01 21.90 4.04
CA ILE A 287 1.65 22.35 3.72
C ILE A 287 0.79 22.45 4.99
N ASP A 288 -0.25 23.28 4.92
CA ASP A 288 -1.30 23.28 5.95
C ASP A 288 -2.07 21.96 5.92
N GLN A 289 -2.33 21.39 7.11
CA GLN A 289 -3.02 20.10 7.26
C GLN A 289 -4.42 20.10 6.63
N GLU A 290 -5.13 21.24 6.66
CA GLU A 290 -6.46 21.37 6.06
C GLU A 290 -6.46 21.10 4.55
N ASN A 291 -5.34 21.34 3.85
CA ASN A 291 -5.23 21.11 2.41
C ASN A 291 -5.36 19.61 2.06
N VAL A 292 -5.05 18.70 3.00
CA VAL A 292 -5.23 17.25 2.81
C VAL A 292 -6.72 16.90 2.64
N PHE A 293 -7.63 17.66 3.26
CA PHE A 293 -9.07 17.37 3.32
C PHE A 293 -9.92 18.23 2.37
N CYS A 294 -9.28 19.00 1.47
CA CYS A 294 -9.96 19.79 0.44
C CYS A 294 -10.47 18.94 -0.74
N ASN A 295 -11.03 17.75 -0.46
CA ASN A 295 -11.50 16.81 -1.49
C ASN A 295 -12.86 16.20 -1.13
N ALA A 296 -13.63 15.81 -2.16
CA ALA A 296 -15.00 15.32 -1.97
C ALA A 296 -15.08 14.00 -1.19
N VAL A 297 -14.04 13.16 -1.26
CA VAL A 297 -14.04 11.83 -0.65
C VAL A 297 -13.84 11.92 0.85
N SER A 298 -12.85 12.66 1.32
CA SER A 298 -12.63 12.86 2.76
C SER A 298 -13.81 13.56 3.43
N ASN A 299 -14.43 14.54 2.75
CA ASN A 299 -15.67 15.17 3.20
C ASN A 299 -16.80 14.15 3.35
N TRP A 300 -17.02 13.33 2.32
CA TRP A 300 -18.04 12.28 2.34
C TRP A 300 -17.83 11.26 3.47
N ILE A 301 -16.59 10.82 3.69
CA ILE A 301 -16.25 9.89 4.78
C ILE A 301 -16.52 10.53 6.13
N TYR A 302 -16.06 11.77 6.33
CA TYR A 302 -16.24 12.47 7.60
C TYR A 302 -17.72 12.62 7.96
N ASP A 303 -18.55 13.06 7.02
CA ASP A 303 -19.97 13.32 7.28
C ASP A 303 -20.78 12.04 7.53
N ARG A 304 -20.34 10.91 6.96
CA ARG A 304 -21.12 9.66 6.96
C ARG A 304 -20.62 8.60 7.93
N ALA A 305 -19.31 8.41 8.02
CA ALA A 305 -18.71 7.29 8.74
C ALA A 305 -18.36 7.63 10.20
N LYS A 306 -18.32 8.92 10.58
CA LYS A 306 -17.98 9.34 11.96
C LYS A 306 -18.76 8.61 13.05
N PRO A 307 -20.09 8.38 12.91
CA PRO A 307 -20.85 7.62 13.90
C PRO A 307 -20.36 6.17 14.11
N LEU A 308 -19.70 5.56 13.11
CA LEU A 308 -19.17 4.19 13.22
C LEU A 308 -17.94 4.08 14.11
N TYR A 309 -17.29 5.21 14.40
CA TYR A 309 -16.11 5.26 15.24
C TYR A 309 -16.41 5.64 16.69
N GLU A 310 -17.66 5.99 17.00
CA GLU A 310 -18.10 6.33 18.35
C GLU A 310 -18.00 5.11 19.28
N GLY A 311 -17.41 5.30 20.46
CA GLY A 311 -17.21 4.24 21.46
C GLY A 311 -16.05 3.29 21.17
N LEU A 312 -15.37 3.42 20.03
CA LEU A 312 -14.10 2.73 19.79
C LEU A 312 -12.99 3.36 20.63
N LYS A 313 -11.98 2.55 20.98
CA LYS A 313 -10.88 3.01 21.83
C LYS A 313 -9.86 3.79 21.00
N TRP A 314 -9.47 4.98 21.44
CA TRP A 314 -8.42 5.77 20.82
C TRP A 314 -7.44 6.25 21.90
N GLU A 315 -6.18 6.36 21.56
CA GLU A 315 -5.10 6.85 22.42
C GLU A 315 -4.66 8.23 21.91
N GLU A 316 -4.61 9.22 22.80
CA GLU A 316 -4.12 10.56 22.49
C GLU A 316 -2.59 10.56 22.46
N VAL A 317 -2.01 11.17 21.43
CA VAL A 317 -0.57 11.13 21.17
C VAL A 317 0.03 12.47 20.80
#